data_AF-A0A950VMB5-F1
#
_entry.id   AF-A0A950VMB5-F1
#
_cell.length_a   1.000
_cell.length_b   1.000
_cell.length_c   1.000
_cell.angle_alpha   90.00
_cell.angle_beta   90.00
_cell.angle_gamma   90.00
#
_symmetry.space_group_name_H-M   'P 1'
#
loop_
_entity.id
_entity.type
_entity.pdbx_description
1 polymer ?
#
loop_
_entity_poly.entity_id
_entity_poly.type
_entity_poly.pdbx_seq_one_letter_code
_entity_poly.pdbx_strand_id
1 'polypeptide(L)'
;MRLPILTLAGALLFAGCNSRIYEPTAPTQAASTAKGPVQRGEERQEVQNDFHQLAIFYNQYDAENGHPPSLEDLKGYIQRDAPKLIQGLQDGRYILVPNAQPSSTAALVYEKDADLNGNRLVGRADGTVKLMNAQEFQVAIPKKEG
;
A
#
# COMPACT_ATOMS: atom_id res chain seq x y z
N MET A 1 45.74 -52.97 -18.88
CA MET A 1 46.49 -51.80 -19.41
C MET A 1 46.54 -50.75 -18.32
N ARG A 2 47.73 -50.45 -17.79
CA ARG A 2 47.99 -49.38 -16.82
C ARG A 2 48.31 -48.11 -17.59
N LEU A 3 47.75 -46.97 -17.17
CA LEU A 3 48.40 -45.67 -17.41
C LEU A 3 48.11 -44.71 -16.24
N PRO A 4 49.11 -43.98 -15.73
CA PRO A 4 49.05 -43.28 -14.44
C PRO A 4 49.04 -41.74 -14.59
N ILE A 5 48.64 -41.08 -13.48
CA ILE A 5 49.16 -39.82 -12.93
C ILE A 5 49.13 -38.58 -13.85
N LEU A 6 48.36 -37.56 -13.47
CA LEU A 6 48.97 -36.27 -13.12
C LEU A 6 48.08 -35.43 -12.19
N THR A 7 48.62 -35.21 -11.00
CA THR A 7 48.24 -34.27 -9.96
C THR A 7 48.28 -32.83 -10.50
N LEU A 8 47.30 -31.99 -10.15
CA LEU A 8 47.60 -30.58 -9.92
C LEU A 8 46.73 -30.01 -8.79
N ALA A 9 47.45 -29.45 -7.83
CA ALA A 9 46.96 -28.76 -6.65
C ALA A 9 46.28 -27.42 -7.02
N GLY A 10 45.37 -26.99 -6.18
CA GLY A 10 44.73 -25.67 -6.26
C GLY A 10 43.90 -25.37 -5.03
N ALA A 11 44.55 -25.26 -3.87
CA ALA A 11 43.93 -24.72 -2.66
C ALA A 11 43.77 -23.19 -2.84
N LEU A 12 42.53 -22.71 -2.90
CA LEU A 12 42.19 -21.30 -2.72
C LEU A 12 41.14 -21.21 -1.62
N LEU A 13 41.64 -21.12 -0.39
CA LEU A 13 40.88 -20.70 0.78
C LEU A 13 40.66 -19.19 0.69
N PHE A 14 39.55 -18.77 0.09
CA PHE A 14 39.02 -17.43 0.31
C PHE A 14 38.11 -17.45 1.53
N ALA A 15 38.69 -17.16 2.70
CA ALA A 15 37.95 -16.68 3.85
C ALA A 15 37.44 -15.27 3.55
N GLY A 16 36.36 -15.18 2.77
CA GLY A 16 35.62 -13.95 2.55
C GLY A 16 34.58 -13.79 3.66
N CYS A 17 34.93 -13.06 4.72
CA CYS A 17 33.94 -12.48 5.62
C CYS A 17 33.08 -11.49 4.82
N ASN A 18 31.96 -11.98 4.30
CA ASN A 18 30.98 -11.17 3.59
C ASN A 18 30.15 -10.37 4.60
N SER A 19 30.80 -9.43 5.28
CA SER A 19 30.12 -8.33 5.96
C SER A 19 29.50 -7.49 4.87
N ARG A 20 28.26 -7.81 4.49
CA ARG A 20 27.44 -6.91 3.70
C ARG A 20 27.33 -5.63 4.51
N ILE A 21 28.14 -4.65 4.13
CA ILE A 21 27.89 -3.24 4.43
C ILE A 21 26.50 -3.02 3.86
N TYR A 22 25.50 -3.00 4.76
CA TYR A 22 24.19 -2.50 4.45
C TYR A 22 24.41 -1.01 4.23
N GLU A 23 24.75 -0.65 3.00
CA GLU A 23 24.64 0.72 2.55
C GLU A 23 23.14 1.03 2.70
N PRO A 24 22.74 1.89 3.65
CA PRO A 24 21.35 2.27 3.73
C PRO A 24 21.09 3.04 2.45
N THR A 25 20.58 2.37 1.41
CA THR A 25 19.89 3.05 0.32
C THR A 25 18.76 3.80 1.00
N ALA A 26 19.04 5.06 1.31
CA ALA A 26 18.06 6.02 1.74
C ALA A 26 16.86 5.85 0.81
N PRO A 27 15.64 5.77 1.34
CA PRO A 27 14.47 5.70 0.49
C PRO A 27 14.60 6.85 -0.50
N THR A 28 14.63 6.54 -1.79
CA THR A 28 14.49 7.52 -2.86
C THR A 28 13.12 8.16 -2.64
N GLN A 29 13.10 9.19 -1.80
CA GLN A 29 12.00 10.12 -1.69
C GLN A 29 11.98 10.83 -3.04
N ALA A 30 11.17 10.29 -3.96
CA ALA A 30 10.70 11.07 -5.09
C ALA A 30 10.32 12.44 -4.54
N ALA A 31 10.93 13.49 -5.07
CA ALA A 31 10.87 14.84 -4.55
C ALA A 31 9.41 15.34 -4.52
N SER A 32 8.67 15.00 -3.47
CA SER A 32 7.41 15.65 -3.14
C SER A 32 7.81 16.98 -2.53
N THR A 33 7.58 18.07 -3.26
CA THR A 33 7.70 19.43 -2.77
C THR A 33 6.98 19.50 -1.42
N ALA A 34 7.75 19.60 -0.32
CA ALA A 34 7.20 19.51 1.02
C ALA A 34 6.23 20.67 1.25
N LYS A 35 4.93 20.41 1.08
CA LYS A 35 3.85 21.35 1.37
C LYS A 35 3.91 21.75 2.84
N GLY A 36 3.62 23.02 3.13
CA GLY A 36 3.64 23.54 4.49
C GLY A 36 2.67 22.79 5.43
N PRO A 37 2.88 22.86 6.76
CA PRO A 37 2.08 22.10 7.72
C PRO A 37 0.57 22.40 7.64
N VAL A 38 0.19 23.63 7.30
CA VAL A 38 -1.23 24.04 7.12
C VAL A 38 -1.86 23.35 5.91
N GLN A 39 -1.18 23.37 4.75
CA GLN A 39 -1.66 22.72 3.53
C GLN A 39 -1.84 21.20 3.72
N ARG A 40 -0.94 20.57 4.49
CA ARG A 40 -1.09 19.15 4.83
C ARG A 40 -2.27 18.87 5.77
N GLY A 41 -2.63 19.81 6.64
CA GLY A 41 -3.80 19.68 7.50
C GLY A 41 -5.09 19.68 6.70
N GLU A 42 -5.24 20.63 5.77
CA GLU A 42 -6.40 20.72 4.87
C GLU A 42 -6.50 19.49 3.96
N GLU A 43 -5.40 19.09 3.34
CA GLU A 43 -5.34 17.88 2.51
C GLU A 43 -5.71 16.62 3.30
N ARG A 44 -5.30 16.53 4.57
CA ARG A 44 -5.64 15.39 5.42
C ARG A 44 -7.13 15.32 5.71
N GLN A 45 -7.77 16.46 5.99
CA GLN A 45 -9.21 16.51 6.24
C GLN A 45 -10.01 16.12 4.99
N GLU A 46 -9.55 16.58 3.82
CA GLU A 46 -10.13 16.21 2.53
C GLU A 46 -10.01 14.70 2.28
N VAL A 47 -8.82 14.11 2.45
CA VAL A 47 -8.61 12.67 2.26
C VAL A 47 -9.43 11.84 3.25
N GLN A 48 -9.57 12.30 4.50
CA GLN A 48 -10.44 11.64 5.47
C GLN A 48 -11.89 11.59 5.01
N ASN A 49 -12.41 12.71 4.48
CA ASN A 49 -13.76 12.73 3.94
C ASN A 49 -13.88 11.84 2.69
N ASP A 50 -12.90 11.89 1.80
CA ASP A 50 -12.87 11.04 0.61
C ASP A 50 -12.88 9.54 0.97
N PHE A 51 -12.11 9.13 1.99
CA PHE A 51 -12.06 7.73 2.45
C PHE A 51 -13.34 7.28 3.13
N HIS A 52 -13.96 8.17 3.91
CA HIS A 52 -15.26 7.91 4.49
C HIS A 52 -16.31 7.64 3.40
N GLN A 53 -16.36 8.49 2.36
CA GLN A 53 -17.29 8.32 1.25
C GLN A 53 -16.98 7.07 0.41
N LEU A 54 -15.71 6.79 0.14
CA LEU A 54 -15.31 5.55 -0.55
C LEU A 54 -15.76 4.30 0.22
N ALA A 55 -15.63 4.30 1.55
CA ALA A 55 -16.11 3.17 2.36
C ALA A 55 -17.64 3.01 2.26
N ILE A 56 -18.40 4.10 2.29
CA ILE A 56 -19.87 4.06 2.12
C ILE A 56 -20.23 3.45 0.76
N PHE A 57 -19.66 3.97 -0.34
CA PHE A 57 -19.93 3.46 -1.67
C PHE A 57 -19.51 2.00 -1.87
N TYR A 58 -18.39 1.59 -1.27
CA TYR A 58 -17.93 0.21 -1.31
C TYR A 58 -18.94 -0.73 -0.65
N ASN A 59 -19.41 -0.40 0.55
CA ASN A 59 -20.41 -1.21 1.25
C ASN A 59 -21.74 -1.22 0.52
N GLN A 60 -22.14 -0.08 -0.06
CA GLN A 60 -23.37 -0.01 -0.84
C GLN A 60 -23.29 -0.92 -2.07
N TYR A 61 -22.17 -0.91 -2.78
CA TYR A 61 -21.93 -1.83 -3.89
C TYR A 61 -22.01 -3.29 -3.43
N ASP A 62 -21.30 -3.66 -2.35
CA ASP A 62 -21.29 -5.04 -1.83
C ASP A 62 -22.69 -5.49 -1.42
N ALA A 63 -23.47 -4.62 -0.78
CA ALA A 63 -24.84 -4.90 -0.38
C ALA A 63 -25.78 -5.08 -1.59
N GLU A 64 -25.59 -4.32 -2.67
CA GLU A 64 -26.43 -4.38 -3.88
C GLU A 64 -26.07 -5.56 -4.79
N ASN A 65 -24.78 -5.92 -4.88
CA ASN A 65 -24.28 -6.91 -5.85
C ASN A 65 -23.91 -8.25 -5.18
N GLY A 66 -23.86 -8.31 -3.85
CA GLY A 66 -23.54 -9.53 -3.09
C GLY A 66 -22.07 -9.95 -3.16
N HIS A 67 -21.19 -9.07 -3.63
CA HIS A 67 -19.74 -9.29 -3.60
C HIS A 67 -18.97 -7.97 -3.52
N PRO A 68 -17.74 -7.97 -2.98
CA PRO A 68 -16.96 -6.75 -2.90
C PRO A 68 -16.56 -6.27 -4.31
N PRO A 69 -16.51 -4.95 -4.57
CA PRO A 69 -16.17 -4.44 -5.88
C PRO A 69 -14.68 -4.58 -6.20
N SER A 70 -14.36 -4.82 -7.48
CA SER A 70 -13.05 -4.48 -8.03
C SER A 70 -12.88 -2.96 -8.15
N LEU A 71 -11.67 -2.51 -8.52
CA LEU A 71 -11.44 -1.08 -8.77
C LEU A 71 -12.30 -0.58 -9.94
N GLU A 72 -12.42 -1.38 -10.99
CA GLU A 72 -13.18 -1.09 -12.20
C GLU A 72 -14.68 -1.04 -11.91
N ASP A 73 -15.19 -1.98 -11.09
CA ASP A 73 -16.59 -2.00 -10.67
C ASP A 73 -16.94 -0.76 -9.86
N LEU A 74 -16.13 -0.43 -8.86
CA LEU A 74 -16.36 0.75 -8.02
C LEU A 74 -16.29 2.03 -8.85
N LYS A 75 -15.36 2.11 -9.81
CA LYS A 75 -15.27 3.22 -10.78
C LYS A 75 -16.57 3.36 -11.55
N GLY A 76 -17.04 2.29 -12.19
CA GLY A 76 -18.30 2.31 -12.94
C GLY A 76 -19.50 2.70 -12.08
N TYR A 77 -19.51 2.26 -10.82
CA TYR A 77 -20.59 2.49 -9.87
C TYR A 77 -20.70 3.97 -9.44
N ILE A 78 -19.59 4.63 -9.11
CA ILE A 78 -19.63 5.99 -8.52
C ILE A 78 -19.20 7.11 -9.46
N GLN A 79 -18.79 6.81 -10.70
CA GLN A 79 -18.27 7.83 -11.64
C GLN A 79 -19.20 9.04 -11.81
N ARG A 80 -20.52 8.80 -11.82
CA ARG A 80 -21.53 9.85 -11.97
C ARG A 80 -21.67 10.70 -10.71
N ASP A 81 -21.65 10.07 -9.54
CA ASP A 81 -22.06 10.69 -8.28
C ASP A 81 -20.87 11.27 -7.50
N ALA A 82 -19.66 10.71 -7.69
CA ALA A 82 -18.45 11.10 -6.97
C ALA A 82 -17.17 11.06 -7.84
N PRO A 83 -17.11 11.83 -8.96
CA PRO A 83 -15.99 11.78 -9.91
C PRO A 83 -14.63 12.14 -9.28
N LYS A 84 -14.62 12.98 -8.24
CA LYS A 84 -13.40 13.36 -7.52
C LYS A 84 -12.73 12.19 -6.80
N LEU A 85 -13.52 11.27 -6.23
CA LEU A 85 -12.99 10.08 -5.56
C LEU A 85 -12.29 9.16 -6.57
N ILE A 86 -12.86 9.07 -7.78
CA ILE A 86 -12.26 8.32 -8.89
C ILE A 86 -10.95 8.95 -9.33
N GLN A 87 -10.87 10.27 -9.42
CA GLN A 87 -9.62 10.95 -9.73
C GLN A 87 -8.51 10.58 -8.73
N GLY A 88 -8.81 10.59 -7.42
CA GLY A 88 -7.82 10.18 -6.42
C GLY A 88 -7.34 8.73 -6.55
N LEU A 89 -8.22 7.81 -6.97
CA LEU A 89 -7.88 6.43 -7.30
C LEU A 89 -7.07 6.32 -8.61
N GLN A 90 -7.39 7.13 -9.62
CA GLN A 90 -6.71 7.14 -10.94
C GLN A 90 -5.31 7.73 -10.86
N ASP A 91 -5.15 8.82 -10.11
CA ASP A 91 -3.86 9.46 -9.85
C ASP A 91 -2.96 8.57 -8.97
N GLY A 92 -3.51 7.48 -8.43
CA GLY A 92 -2.82 6.55 -7.54
C GLY A 92 -2.53 7.16 -6.18
N ARG A 93 -3.16 8.30 -5.82
CA ARG A 93 -3.09 8.87 -4.47
C ARG A 93 -3.74 7.93 -3.46
N TYR A 94 -4.83 7.29 -3.87
CA TYR A 94 -5.60 6.33 -3.09
C TYR A 94 -5.43 4.93 -3.68
N ILE A 95 -5.22 3.94 -2.82
CA ILE A 95 -5.17 2.54 -3.23
C ILE A 95 -6.36 1.81 -2.62
N LEU A 96 -7.20 1.24 -3.48
CA LEU A 96 -8.26 0.33 -3.08
C LEU A 96 -7.67 -1.05 -2.78
N VAL A 97 -8.07 -1.65 -1.66
CA VAL A 97 -7.77 -3.06 -1.36
C VAL A 97 -8.78 -3.91 -2.15
N PRO A 98 -8.34 -4.61 -3.20
CA PRO A 98 -9.27 -5.33 -4.06
C PRO A 98 -9.88 -6.51 -3.31
N ASN A 99 -11.17 -6.76 -3.54
CA ASN A 99 -11.89 -7.92 -3.00
C ASN A 99 -11.82 -8.04 -1.46
N ALA A 100 -11.60 -6.93 -0.76
CA ALA A 100 -11.60 -6.91 0.69
C ALA A 100 -13.02 -7.16 1.20
N GLN A 101 -13.24 -8.25 1.91
CA GLN A 101 -14.54 -8.49 2.53
C GLN A 101 -14.81 -7.40 3.58
N PRO A 102 -15.95 -6.68 3.49
CA PRO A 102 -16.33 -5.72 4.50
C PRO A 102 -16.36 -6.36 5.90
N SER A 103 -15.45 -5.90 6.75
CA SER A 103 -15.46 -6.20 8.18
C SER A 103 -15.06 -4.93 8.90
N SER A 104 -15.47 -4.79 10.16
CA SER A 104 -15.17 -3.58 10.91
C SER A 104 -13.67 -3.29 10.94
N THR A 105 -12.80 -4.32 10.95
CA THR A 105 -11.33 -4.20 10.98
C THR A 105 -10.63 -4.14 9.64
N ALA A 106 -11.26 -4.57 8.55
CA ALA A 106 -10.63 -4.59 7.23
C ALA A 106 -10.39 -3.18 6.67
N ALA A 107 -9.19 -2.96 6.18
CA ALA A 107 -8.88 -1.81 5.33
C ALA A 107 -9.52 -2.00 3.94
N LEU A 108 -10.25 -0.99 3.48
CA LEU A 108 -10.82 -0.95 2.12
C LEU A 108 -10.02 -0.02 1.21
N VAL A 109 -9.53 1.09 1.74
CA VAL A 109 -8.76 2.09 1.00
C VAL A 109 -7.66 2.68 1.88
N TYR A 110 -6.54 3.06 1.28
CA TYR A 110 -5.45 3.70 2.01
C TYR A 110 -4.66 4.68 1.14
N GLU A 111 -3.90 5.58 1.78
CA GLU A 111 -2.99 6.49 1.08
C GLU A 111 -1.75 5.75 0.56
N LYS A 112 -1.43 5.95 -0.73
CA LYS A 112 -0.29 5.32 -1.38
C LYS A 112 1.05 5.63 -0.71
N ASP A 113 1.19 6.84 -0.18
CA ASP A 113 2.42 7.31 0.45
C ASP A 113 2.19 7.58 1.93
N ALA A 114 3.19 7.27 2.75
CA ALA A 114 3.17 7.65 4.15
C ALA A 114 3.53 9.12 4.32
N ASP A 115 3.06 9.73 5.42
CA ASP A 115 3.54 11.02 5.86
C ASP A 115 5.00 10.95 6.35
N LEU A 116 5.56 12.10 6.75
CA LEU A 116 6.96 12.18 7.22
C LEU A 116 7.25 11.35 8.47
N ASN A 117 6.21 10.94 9.20
CA ASN A 117 6.33 10.09 10.39
C ASN A 117 6.12 8.60 10.05
N GLY A 118 5.94 8.25 8.77
CA GLY A 118 5.66 6.89 8.35
C GLY A 118 4.20 6.45 8.55
N ASN A 119 3.29 7.38 8.87
CA ASN A 119 1.89 7.07 9.08
C ASN A 119 1.07 7.25 7.79
N ARG A 120 -0.04 6.52 7.66
CA ARG A 120 -0.96 6.60 6.50
C ARG A 120 -2.40 6.65 6.95
N LEU A 121 -3.25 7.38 6.24
CA LEU A 121 -4.68 7.22 6.41
C LEU A 121 -5.14 5.88 5.80
N VAL A 122 -6.10 5.26 6.48
CA VAL A 122 -6.75 4.01 6.09
C VAL A 122 -8.25 4.15 6.34
N GLY A 123 -9.05 3.99 5.29
CA GLY A 123 -10.51 3.88 5.35
C GLY A 123 -10.93 2.43 5.54
N ARG A 124 -11.81 2.18 6.50
CA ARG A 124 -12.32 0.85 6.87
C ARG A 124 -13.77 0.68 6.47
N ALA A 125 -14.24 -0.57 6.44
CA ALA A 125 -15.61 -0.88 6.04
C ALA A 125 -16.67 -0.35 7.01
N ASP A 126 -16.33 -0.03 8.26
CA ASP A 126 -17.25 0.64 9.19
C ASP A 126 -17.40 2.15 8.91
N GLY A 127 -16.78 2.67 7.85
CA GLY A 127 -16.74 4.09 7.51
C GLY A 127 -15.75 4.88 8.37
N THR A 128 -15.05 4.24 9.31
CA THR A 128 -14.01 4.92 10.09
C THR A 128 -12.74 5.10 9.26
N VAL A 129 -12.11 6.25 9.45
CA VAL A 129 -10.79 6.55 8.88
C VAL A 129 -9.79 6.65 10.02
N LYS A 130 -8.70 5.90 9.93
CA LYS A 130 -7.64 5.90 10.94
C LYS A 130 -6.31 6.27 10.34
N LEU A 131 -5.54 7.06 11.07
CA LEU A 131 -4.12 7.23 10.83
C LEU A 131 -3.40 6.04 11.48
N MET A 132 -2.74 5.22 10.67
CA MET A 132 -2.04 4.02 11.12
C MET A 132 -0.54 4.18 10.92
N ASN A 133 0.25 3.71 11.89
CA ASN A 133 1.68 3.52 11.68
C ASN A 133 1.95 2.28 10.79
N ALA A 134 3.22 2.05 10.43
CA ALA A 134 3.60 0.96 9.55
C ALA A 134 3.21 -0.44 10.08
N GLN A 135 3.32 -0.67 11.40
CA GLN A 135 3.01 -1.95 12.03
C GLN A 135 1.50 -2.22 12.00
N GLU A 136 0.69 -1.23 12.38
CA GLU A 136 -0.77 -1.30 12.35
C GLU A 136 -1.29 -1.50 10.92
N PHE A 137 -0.71 -0.76 9.98
CA PHE A 137 -1.04 -0.85 8.56
C PHE A 137 -0.81 -2.26 8.00
N GLN A 138 0.33 -2.89 8.36
CA GLN A 138 0.67 -4.22 7.90
C GLN A 138 -0.29 -5.31 8.41
N VAL A 139 -0.93 -5.08 9.56
CA VAL A 139 -1.95 -5.96 10.14
C VAL A 139 -3.32 -5.69 9.50
N ALA A 140 -3.62 -4.44 9.16
CA ALA A 140 -4.91 -4.03 8.61
C ALA A 140 -5.11 -4.43 7.14
N ILE A 141 -4.03 -4.56 6.37
CA ILE A 141 -4.10 -4.99 4.97
C ILE A 141 -4.01 -6.52 4.88
N PRO A 142 -4.96 -7.18 4.20
CA PRO A 142 -4.86 -8.62 3.95
C PRO A 142 -3.58 -8.94 3.18
N LYS A 143 -2.85 -9.96 3.64
CA LYS A 143 -1.67 -10.44 2.91
C LYS A 143 -2.14 -10.93 1.55
N LYS A 144 -1.57 -10.39 0.46
CA LYS A 144 -1.69 -11.03 -0.85
C LYS A 144 -1.00 -12.38 -0.75
N GLU A 145 -1.76 -13.46 -0.62
CA GLU A 145 -1.23 -14.78 -0.91
C GLU A 145 -0.94 -14.80 -2.42
N GLY A 146 0.35 -14.82 -2.74
CA GLY A 146 0.85 -14.83 -4.12
C GLY A 146 0.80 -16.20 -4.75
#